data_AF-A0A7J8E200-F1
#
_entry.id   AF-A0A7J8E200-F1
#
_cell.length_a   1.000
_cell.length_b   1.000
_cell.length_c   1.000
_cell.angle_alpha   90.00
_cell.angle_beta   90.00
_cell.angle_gamma   90.00
#
_symmetry.space_group_name_H-M   'P 1'
#
loop_
_entity.id
_entity.type
_entity.pdbx_description
1 polymer ?
#
loop_
_entity_poly.entity_id
_entity_poly.type
_entity_poly.pdbx_seq_one_letter_code
_entity_poly.pdbx_strand_id
1 'polypeptide(L)'
;MMESGSLTEGEMALIFVNWKELIMSNTKLLKALRVRKKTGGEKMPVQMIGDILAAELSHMQAYIRFCSCQLNGAALLQQKTDEDTDFKEFLKKLASDPRCKGMPLSSFLLKPMQRITRYPLLIRSILENTPESHVDHSSLKLALERAEELCSQVNEGVREKENSDRLEWIQAHVQCEGLAEQLIFNSLTNCLGPRKLLHSGKLFKAKSNKELHGFLFNDFLLLTHMVKQFAVSSGSEKLFSSKSNAQFKMYKMPIFLNEVLVKLPTDPSSDEPVFHISHIDRVYTLRTDNINERTAWVQKIKAASEQYIDTEKKKREKAYQARSQKTSGIGRLMVHVIEATELKACKPNGKSNPYCEVSMGSQSFTTRTLQDTLSPKWNFNCQFFIKDLYQDVLCLTMFDRDQFSPDDFLGRTEIPVAKIRTEQESKGPTTRRLLLHEVPTGEVWVRFDLQLFEQKTLL
;
A
#
# COMPACT_ATOMS: atom_id res chain seq x y z
N MET A 1 -13.17 -34.52 0.51
CA MET A 1 -12.12 -33.69 -0.13
C MET A 1 -10.76 -33.99 0.48
N MET A 2 -10.55 -33.75 1.78
CA MET A 2 -9.28 -34.13 2.43
C MET A 2 -9.01 -35.64 2.37
N GLU A 3 -10.02 -36.46 2.68
CA GLU A 3 -9.91 -37.92 2.64
C GLU A 3 -9.85 -38.51 1.23
N SER A 4 -10.27 -37.76 0.20
CA SER A 4 -10.33 -38.28 -1.17
C SER A 4 -9.00 -38.17 -1.92
N GLY A 5 -8.00 -37.48 -1.36
CA GLY A 5 -6.70 -37.24 -2.01
C GLY A 5 -6.77 -36.41 -3.29
N SER A 6 -7.95 -35.94 -3.68
CA SER A 6 -8.20 -35.27 -4.97
C SER A 6 -7.70 -33.81 -5.01
N LEU A 7 -7.34 -33.25 -3.85
CA LEU A 7 -6.75 -31.93 -3.70
C LEU A 7 -5.63 -32.00 -2.67
N THR A 8 -4.54 -31.29 -2.92
CA THR A 8 -3.47 -31.07 -1.95
C THR A 8 -3.94 -30.15 -0.82
N GLU A 9 -3.22 -30.15 0.31
CA GLU A 9 -3.51 -29.23 1.42
C GLU A 9 -3.45 -27.76 0.99
N GLY A 10 -2.50 -27.39 0.12
CA GLY A 10 -2.38 -26.04 -0.43
C GLY A 10 -3.59 -25.65 -1.29
N GLU A 11 -4.06 -26.54 -2.16
CA GLU A 11 -5.25 -26.29 -3.00
C GLU A 11 -6.52 -26.17 -2.15
N MET A 12 -6.66 -27.00 -1.11
CA MET A 12 -7.76 -26.87 -0.15
C MET A 12 -7.71 -25.53 0.60
N ALA A 13 -6.53 -25.10 1.02
CA ALA A 13 -6.34 -23.80 1.67
C ALA A 13 -6.68 -22.63 0.75
N LEU A 14 -6.43 -22.74 -0.55
CA LEU A 14 -6.83 -21.74 -1.54
C LEU A 14 -8.36 -21.70 -1.76
N ILE A 15 -9.01 -22.86 -1.84
CA ILE A 15 -10.45 -22.95 -2.11
C ILE A 15 -11.28 -22.52 -0.89
N PHE A 16 -10.91 -23.00 0.31
CA PHE A 16 -11.70 -22.78 1.52
C PHE A 16 -11.18 -21.64 2.40
N VAL A 17 -9.97 -21.15 2.16
CA VAL A 17 -9.34 -20.03 2.88
C VAL A 17 -9.44 -20.24 4.40
N ASN A 18 -10.26 -19.44 5.08
CA ASN A 18 -10.51 -19.48 6.51
C ASN A 18 -11.96 -19.88 6.85
N TRP A 19 -12.55 -20.82 6.09
CA TRP A 19 -13.94 -21.26 6.26
C TRP A 19 -14.32 -21.60 7.71
N LYS A 20 -13.41 -22.20 8.48
CA LYS A 20 -13.63 -22.52 9.90
C LYS A 20 -13.87 -21.27 10.75
N GLU A 21 -13.15 -20.17 10.51
CA GLU A 21 -13.34 -18.91 11.21
C GLU A 21 -14.70 -18.27 10.89
N LEU A 22 -15.18 -18.42 9.64
CA LEU A 22 -16.52 -17.98 9.25
C LEU A 22 -17.60 -18.75 10.02
N ILE A 23 -17.45 -20.08 10.14
CA ILE A 23 -18.37 -20.93 10.92
C ILE A 23 -18.37 -20.47 12.38
N MET A 24 -17.21 -20.26 12.99
CA MET A 24 -17.09 -19.80 14.38
C MET A 24 -17.81 -18.46 14.60
N SER A 25 -17.55 -17.48 13.72
CA SER A 25 -18.14 -16.14 13.78
C SER A 25 -19.67 -16.20 13.68
N ASN A 26 -20.20 -16.95 12.71
CA ASN A 26 -21.65 -17.07 12.54
C ASN A 26 -22.32 -17.92 13.60
N THR A 27 -21.61 -18.91 14.16
CA THR A 27 -22.11 -19.72 15.28
C THR A 27 -22.29 -18.86 16.52
N LYS A 28 -21.36 -17.94 16.78
CA LYS A 28 -21.47 -16.98 17.89
C LYS A 28 -22.69 -16.07 17.71
N LEU A 29 -22.84 -15.44 16.55
CA LEU A 29 -24.03 -14.64 16.24
C LEU A 29 -25.32 -15.45 16.38
N LEU A 30 -25.39 -16.64 15.79
CA LEU A 30 -26.58 -17.50 15.85
C LEU A 30 -26.94 -17.88 17.29
N LYS A 31 -25.95 -18.19 18.13
CA LYS A 31 -26.17 -18.46 19.56
C LYS A 31 -26.76 -17.23 20.27
N ALA A 32 -26.20 -16.04 20.05
CA ALA A 32 -26.72 -14.81 20.64
C ALA A 32 -28.17 -14.53 20.21
N LEU A 33 -28.48 -14.66 18.91
CA LEU A 33 -29.83 -14.51 18.37
C LEU A 33 -30.81 -15.53 18.97
N ARG A 34 -30.40 -16.80 19.11
CA ARG A 34 -31.23 -17.86 19.71
C ARG A 34 -31.50 -17.62 21.19
N VAL A 35 -30.49 -17.18 21.94
CA VAL A 35 -30.65 -16.80 23.36
C VAL A 35 -31.68 -15.68 23.48
N ARG A 36 -31.55 -14.61 22.69
CA ARG A 36 -32.52 -13.50 22.67
C ARG A 36 -33.94 -13.96 22.35
N LYS A 37 -34.11 -14.81 21.33
CA LYS A 37 -35.44 -15.33 20.98
C LYS A 37 -36.02 -16.23 22.07
N LYS A 38 -35.20 -17.06 22.73
CA LYS A 38 -35.64 -17.95 23.81
C LYS A 38 -36.06 -17.15 25.05
N THR A 39 -35.27 -16.16 25.47
CA THR A 39 -35.58 -15.34 26.66
C THR A 39 -36.85 -14.52 26.48
N GLY A 40 -37.15 -14.07 25.26
CA GLY A 40 -38.38 -13.32 24.98
C GLY A 40 -39.67 -14.16 25.01
N GLY A 41 -39.59 -15.49 24.85
CA GLY A 41 -40.74 -16.38 24.73
C GLY A 41 -41.12 -16.72 23.28
N GLU A 42 -41.72 -17.90 23.08
CA GLU A 42 -41.90 -18.52 21.76
C GLU A 42 -42.81 -17.69 20.83
N LYS A 43 -43.91 -17.15 21.38
CA LYS A 43 -44.91 -16.35 20.63
C LYS A 43 -44.86 -14.85 20.93
N MET A 44 -43.80 -14.39 21.57
CA MET A 44 -43.64 -12.98 21.92
C MET A 44 -42.75 -12.25 20.90
N PRO A 45 -43.04 -10.95 20.63
CA PRO A 45 -42.19 -10.10 19.81
C PRO A 45 -40.84 -9.85 20.49
N VAL A 46 -39.76 -9.93 19.71
CA VAL A 46 -38.41 -9.61 20.17
C VAL A 46 -38.30 -8.09 20.30
N GLN A 47 -38.13 -7.60 21.52
CA GLN A 47 -38.11 -6.15 21.82
C GLN A 47 -36.82 -5.45 21.36
N MET A 48 -35.69 -6.16 21.32
CA MET A 48 -34.41 -5.61 20.91
C MET A 48 -33.58 -6.65 20.18
N ILE A 49 -32.91 -6.24 19.11
CA ILE A 49 -31.97 -7.06 18.33
C ILE A 49 -30.75 -6.26 17.84
N GLY A 50 -30.87 -4.94 17.75
CA GLY A 50 -29.81 -4.07 17.22
C GLY A 50 -28.52 -4.15 18.03
N ASP A 51 -28.61 -4.31 19.35
CA ASP A 51 -27.46 -4.44 20.25
C ASP A 51 -26.58 -5.66 19.93
N ILE A 52 -27.21 -6.82 19.69
CA ILE A 52 -26.52 -8.05 19.28
C ILE A 52 -25.87 -7.86 17.92
N LEU A 53 -26.60 -7.27 16.96
CA LEU A 53 -26.11 -7.09 15.60
C LEU A 53 -24.91 -6.14 15.56
N ALA A 54 -24.99 -4.99 16.26
CA ALA A 54 -23.90 -4.04 16.35
C ALA A 54 -22.64 -4.67 16.98
N ALA A 55 -22.81 -5.43 18.07
CA ALA A 55 -21.69 -6.10 18.73
C ALA A 55 -21.05 -7.17 17.84
N GLU A 56 -21.84 -8.07 17.26
CA GLU A 56 -21.29 -9.21 16.52
C GLU A 56 -20.73 -8.82 15.13
N LEU A 57 -21.35 -7.86 14.43
CA LEU A 57 -20.87 -7.42 13.11
C LEU A 57 -19.49 -6.76 13.18
N SER A 58 -19.18 -6.07 14.28
CA SER A 58 -17.87 -5.47 14.54
C SER A 58 -16.73 -6.51 14.58
N HIS A 59 -17.05 -7.79 14.81
CA HIS A 59 -16.08 -8.87 14.95
C HIS A 59 -16.05 -9.84 13.75
N MET A 60 -16.74 -9.54 12.65
CA MET A 60 -16.80 -10.41 11.47
C MET A 60 -15.64 -10.23 10.48
N GLN A 61 -14.46 -9.84 10.96
CA GLN A 61 -13.26 -9.56 10.14
C GLN A 61 -12.79 -10.76 9.31
N ALA A 62 -13.11 -11.99 9.74
CA ALA A 62 -12.83 -13.22 8.99
C ALA A 62 -13.41 -13.20 7.56
N TYR A 63 -14.48 -12.45 7.31
CA TYR A 63 -15.07 -12.30 5.98
C TYR A 63 -14.19 -11.55 5.01
N ILE A 64 -13.40 -10.57 5.46
CA ILE A 64 -12.48 -9.82 4.61
C ILE A 64 -11.48 -10.79 3.99
N ARG A 65 -10.82 -11.61 4.82
CA ARG A 65 -9.86 -12.62 4.36
C ARG A 65 -10.48 -13.62 3.38
N PHE A 66 -11.65 -14.18 3.70
CA PHE A 66 -12.31 -15.15 2.82
C PHE A 66 -12.64 -14.52 1.47
N CYS A 67 -13.39 -13.42 1.49
CA CYS A 67 -13.91 -12.79 0.28
C CYS A 67 -12.78 -12.28 -0.62
N SER A 68 -11.70 -11.77 -0.04
CA SER A 68 -10.53 -11.27 -0.79
C SER A 68 -9.84 -12.36 -1.60
N CYS A 69 -9.87 -13.62 -1.12
CA CYS A 69 -9.21 -14.75 -1.77
C CYS A 69 -10.18 -15.66 -2.55
N GLN A 70 -11.50 -15.49 -2.40
CA GLN A 70 -12.49 -16.46 -2.90
C GLN A 70 -12.45 -16.62 -4.44
N LEU A 71 -12.10 -15.56 -5.18
CA LEU A 71 -12.03 -15.61 -6.63
C LEU A 71 -10.88 -16.52 -7.12
N ASN A 72 -9.73 -16.47 -6.44
CA ASN A 72 -8.60 -17.35 -6.73
C ASN A 72 -8.96 -18.82 -6.45
N GLY A 73 -9.65 -19.08 -5.33
CA GLY A 73 -10.18 -20.41 -5.01
C GLY A 73 -11.21 -20.90 -6.03
N ALA A 74 -12.12 -20.03 -6.47
CA ALA A 74 -13.10 -20.35 -7.50
C ALA A 74 -12.45 -20.66 -8.86
N ALA A 75 -11.44 -19.88 -9.26
CA ALA A 75 -10.70 -20.11 -10.50
C ALA A 75 -9.95 -21.45 -10.47
N LEU A 76 -9.30 -21.79 -9.35
CA LEU A 76 -8.65 -23.10 -9.16
C LEU A 76 -9.66 -24.25 -9.22
N LEU A 77 -10.80 -24.11 -8.52
CA LEU A 77 -11.87 -25.11 -8.53
C LEU A 77 -12.41 -25.34 -9.96
N GLN A 78 -12.65 -24.25 -10.70
CA GLN A 78 -13.10 -24.32 -12.09
C GLN A 78 -12.05 -24.99 -12.98
N GLN A 79 -10.79 -24.56 -12.88
CA GLN A 79 -9.69 -25.15 -13.64
C GLN A 79 -9.60 -26.66 -13.43
N LYS A 80 -9.60 -27.12 -12.17
CA LYS A 80 -9.56 -28.55 -11.85
C LYS A 80 -10.77 -29.30 -12.38
N THR A 81 -11.94 -28.69 -12.33
CA THR A 81 -13.18 -29.29 -12.87
C THR A 81 -13.12 -29.46 -14.39
N ASP A 82 -12.41 -28.56 -15.09
CA ASP A 82 -12.27 -28.60 -16.54
C ASP A 82 -11.16 -29.54 -17.00
N GLU A 83 -10.08 -29.66 -16.23
CA GLU A 83 -8.88 -30.45 -16.57
C GLU A 83 -8.95 -31.91 -16.10
N ASP A 84 -9.67 -32.19 -15.00
CA ASP A 84 -9.71 -33.50 -14.36
C ASP A 84 -11.14 -34.05 -14.31
N THR A 85 -11.40 -35.09 -15.11
CA THR A 85 -12.71 -35.72 -15.23
C THR A 85 -13.11 -36.46 -13.96
N ASP A 86 -12.15 -37.10 -13.26
CA ASP A 86 -12.42 -37.81 -12.01
C ASP A 86 -12.79 -36.82 -10.90
N PHE A 87 -12.09 -35.69 -10.84
CA PHE A 87 -12.42 -34.60 -9.93
C PHE A 87 -13.82 -34.02 -10.21
N LYS A 88 -14.17 -33.83 -11.48
CA LYS A 88 -15.50 -33.36 -11.89
C LYS A 88 -16.61 -34.31 -11.47
N GLU A 89 -16.46 -35.61 -11.71
CA GLU A 89 -17.43 -36.61 -11.27
C GLU A 89 -17.50 -36.72 -9.74
N PHE A 90 -16.36 -36.60 -9.05
CA PHE A 90 -16.32 -36.51 -7.60
C PHE A 90 -17.13 -35.32 -7.06
N LEU A 91 -17.00 -34.12 -7.65
CA LEU A 91 -17.81 -32.96 -7.27
C LEU A 91 -19.31 -33.17 -7.51
N LYS A 92 -19.68 -33.81 -8.62
CA LYS A 92 -21.09 -34.15 -8.90
C LYS A 92 -21.65 -35.12 -7.85
N LYS A 93 -20.87 -36.13 -7.47
CA LYS A 93 -21.24 -37.08 -6.41
C LYS A 93 -21.47 -36.35 -5.07
N LEU A 94 -20.61 -35.40 -4.71
CA LEU A 94 -20.82 -34.57 -3.51
C LEU A 94 -22.11 -33.74 -3.61
N ALA A 95 -22.40 -33.15 -4.78
CA ALA A 95 -23.60 -32.34 -4.99
C ALA A 95 -24.91 -33.13 -4.97
N SER A 96 -24.87 -34.46 -5.16
CA SER A 96 -26.05 -35.33 -5.07
C SER A 96 -26.57 -35.54 -3.64
N ASP A 97 -25.83 -35.11 -2.62
CA ASP A 97 -26.31 -35.14 -1.24
C ASP A 97 -27.62 -34.33 -1.11
N PRO A 98 -28.71 -34.90 -0.56
CA PRO A 98 -29.98 -34.19 -0.41
C PRO A 98 -29.86 -32.84 0.33
N ARG A 99 -28.88 -32.71 1.25
CA ARG A 99 -28.61 -31.47 2.00
C ARG A 99 -28.12 -30.35 1.09
N CYS A 100 -27.49 -30.68 -0.04
CA CYS A 100 -27.01 -29.72 -1.03
C CYS A 100 -28.14 -29.17 -1.91
N LYS A 101 -29.32 -29.80 -1.94
CA LYS A 101 -30.47 -29.39 -2.78
C LYS A 101 -30.10 -29.18 -4.26
N GLY A 102 -29.22 -30.02 -4.79
CA GLY A 102 -28.76 -29.96 -6.18
C GLY A 102 -27.82 -28.79 -6.51
N MET A 103 -27.39 -28.01 -5.52
CA MET A 103 -26.46 -26.90 -5.74
C MET A 103 -25.00 -27.39 -5.81
N PRO A 104 -24.18 -26.89 -6.76
CA PRO A 104 -22.75 -27.23 -6.84
C PRO A 104 -21.94 -26.50 -5.77
N LEU A 105 -20.75 -27.02 -5.43
CA LEU A 105 -19.85 -26.43 -4.43
C LEU A 105 -19.55 -24.94 -4.67
N SER A 106 -19.31 -24.55 -5.93
CA SER A 106 -19.04 -23.16 -6.31
C SER A 106 -20.13 -22.19 -5.83
N SER A 107 -21.39 -22.60 -5.85
CA SER A 107 -22.52 -21.78 -5.37
C SER A 107 -22.53 -21.60 -3.84
N PHE A 108 -21.99 -22.57 -3.09
CA PHE A 108 -21.86 -22.46 -1.63
C PHE A 108 -20.73 -21.52 -1.23
N LEU A 109 -19.64 -21.50 -2.00
CA LEU A 109 -18.51 -20.60 -1.77
C LEU A 109 -18.86 -19.12 -1.98
N LEU A 110 -19.94 -18.81 -2.71
CA LEU A 110 -20.46 -17.44 -2.87
C LEU A 110 -21.27 -16.94 -1.66
N LYS A 111 -21.73 -17.85 -0.79
CA LYS A 111 -22.66 -17.49 0.31
C LYS A 111 -22.07 -16.48 1.29
N PRO A 112 -20.78 -16.51 1.66
CA PRO A 112 -20.21 -15.50 2.56
C PRO A 112 -20.34 -14.07 2.04
N MET A 113 -19.96 -13.81 0.78
CA MET A 113 -20.12 -12.51 0.14
C MET A 113 -21.60 -12.09 0.05
N GLN A 114 -22.47 -13.02 -0.34
CA GLN A 114 -23.93 -12.78 -0.38
C GLN A 114 -24.50 -12.47 1.01
N ARG A 115 -23.91 -13.01 2.08
CA ARG A 115 -24.40 -12.81 3.44
C ARG A 115 -24.04 -11.42 3.95
N ILE A 116 -22.80 -10.99 3.75
CA ILE A 116 -22.34 -9.66 4.22
C ILE A 116 -23.11 -8.54 3.53
N THR A 117 -23.30 -8.63 2.22
CA THR A 117 -24.06 -7.64 1.45
C THR A 117 -25.55 -7.59 1.82
N ARG A 118 -26.09 -8.65 2.44
CA ARG A 118 -27.48 -8.69 2.90
C ARG A 118 -27.70 -8.10 4.29
N TYR A 119 -26.69 -8.04 5.16
CA TYR A 119 -26.89 -7.49 6.50
C TYR A 119 -27.38 -6.03 6.47
N PRO A 120 -26.80 -5.11 5.68
CA PRO A 120 -27.31 -3.74 5.58
C PRO A 120 -28.77 -3.69 5.15
N LEU A 121 -29.17 -4.51 4.16
CA LEU A 121 -30.53 -4.55 3.62
C LEU A 121 -31.55 -5.03 4.67
N LEU A 122 -31.22 -6.10 5.39
CA LEU A 122 -32.08 -6.67 6.43
C LEU A 122 -32.22 -5.72 7.61
N ILE A 123 -31.12 -5.12 8.07
CA ILE A 123 -31.11 -4.21 9.22
C ILE A 123 -31.87 -2.92 8.88
N ARG A 124 -31.66 -2.39 7.68
CA ARG A 124 -32.40 -1.22 7.18
C ARG A 124 -33.90 -1.47 7.18
N SER A 125 -34.35 -2.62 6.69
CA SER A 125 -35.78 -2.99 6.72
C SER A 125 -36.34 -3.07 8.15
N ILE A 126 -35.58 -3.61 9.12
CA ILE A 126 -36.00 -3.61 10.52
C ILE A 126 -36.07 -2.18 11.07
N LEU A 127 -35.06 -1.35 10.79
CA LEU A 127 -34.97 0.03 11.26
C LEU A 127 -36.11 0.90 10.71
N GLU A 128 -36.44 0.78 9.43
CA GLU A 128 -37.56 1.49 8.78
C GLU A 128 -38.92 1.15 9.41
N ASN A 129 -39.05 -0.04 10.00
CA ASN A 129 -40.25 -0.50 10.70
C ASN A 129 -40.14 -0.34 12.23
N THR A 130 -39.13 0.36 12.74
CA THR A 130 -38.91 0.58 14.17
C THR A 130 -39.00 2.09 14.47
N PRO A 131 -40.03 2.57 15.18
CA PRO A 131 -40.20 4.01 15.48
C PRO A 131 -38.99 4.62 16.20
N GLU A 132 -38.73 5.92 16.01
CA GLU A 132 -37.59 6.60 16.65
C GLU A 132 -37.65 6.57 18.18
N SER A 133 -38.86 6.50 18.76
CA SER A 133 -39.08 6.38 20.20
C SER A 133 -38.84 4.97 20.75
N HIS A 134 -38.63 3.97 19.89
CA HIS A 134 -38.46 2.57 20.31
C HIS A 134 -37.05 2.32 20.86
N VAL A 135 -36.95 1.51 21.91
CA VAL A 135 -35.70 1.23 22.64
C VAL A 135 -34.57 0.65 21.75
N ASP A 136 -34.93 -0.05 20.68
CA ASP A 136 -33.96 -0.67 19.76
C ASP A 136 -33.50 0.26 18.61
N HIS A 137 -34.17 1.41 18.41
CA HIS A 137 -33.93 2.25 17.23
C HIS A 137 -32.48 2.74 17.14
N SER A 138 -31.91 3.23 18.25
CA SER A 138 -30.50 3.67 18.31
C SER A 138 -29.53 2.51 18.06
N SER A 139 -29.81 1.34 18.63
CA SER A 139 -28.96 0.16 18.45
C SER A 139 -29.00 -0.37 17.02
N LEU A 140 -30.16 -0.28 16.35
CA LEU A 140 -30.32 -0.64 14.95
C LEU A 140 -29.61 0.34 14.01
N LYS A 141 -29.63 1.65 14.31
CA LYS A 141 -28.82 2.65 13.58
C LYS A 141 -27.34 2.30 13.64
N LEU A 142 -26.82 2.02 14.84
CA LEU A 142 -25.44 1.59 15.02
C LEU A 142 -25.15 0.26 14.29
N ALA A 143 -26.04 -0.72 14.38
CA ALA A 143 -25.89 -2.00 13.68
C ALA A 143 -25.83 -1.84 12.16
N LEU A 144 -26.62 -0.91 11.59
CA LEU A 144 -26.60 -0.60 10.17
C LEU A 144 -25.26 0.00 9.76
N GLU A 145 -24.76 0.99 10.50
CA GLU A 145 -23.44 1.59 10.29
C GLU A 145 -22.34 0.52 10.30
N ARG A 146 -22.34 -0.39 11.28
CA ARG A 146 -21.39 -1.50 11.36
C ARG A 146 -21.49 -2.48 10.19
N ALA A 147 -22.71 -2.76 9.72
CA ALA A 147 -22.92 -3.63 8.57
C ALA A 147 -22.40 -3.01 7.27
N GLU A 148 -22.63 -1.72 7.08
CA GLU A 148 -22.17 -0.95 5.92
C GLU A 148 -20.64 -0.80 5.92
N GLU A 149 -20.05 -0.49 7.08
CA GLU A 149 -18.61 -0.44 7.29
C GLU A 149 -17.96 -1.79 6.95
N LEU A 150 -18.48 -2.90 7.49
CA LEU A 150 -17.98 -4.24 7.19
C LEU A 150 -18.08 -4.58 5.70
N CYS A 151 -19.19 -4.24 5.04
CA CYS A 151 -19.37 -4.46 3.61
C CYS A 151 -18.33 -3.68 2.79
N SER A 152 -18.09 -2.42 3.17
CA SER A 152 -17.06 -1.59 2.56
C SER A 152 -15.65 -2.16 2.76
N GLN A 153 -15.31 -2.59 3.98
CA GLN A 153 -14.02 -3.22 4.29
C GLN A 153 -13.80 -4.51 3.49
N VAL A 154 -14.83 -5.34 3.34
CA VAL A 154 -14.76 -6.56 2.51
C VAL A 154 -14.52 -6.22 1.04
N ASN A 155 -15.23 -5.24 0.48
CA ASN A 155 -15.05 -4.83 -0.91
C ASN A 155 -13.66 -4.25 -1.17
N GLU A 156 -13.15 -3.42 -0.26
CA GLU A 156 -11.79 -2.87 -0.38
C GLU A 156 -10.73 -3.95 -0.21
N GLY A 157 -10.90 -4.90 0.72
CA GLY A 157 -9.99 -6.04 0.85
C GLY A 157 -9.89 -6.88 -0.43
N VAL A 158 -11.02 -7.11 -1.12
CA VAL A 158 -11.04 -7.77 -2.44
C VAL A 158 -10.23 -6.97 -3.44
N ARG A 159 -10.48 -5.66 -3.55
CA ARG A 159 -9.78 -4.78 -4.48
C ARG A 159 -8.27 -4.73 -4.22
N GLU A 160 -7.87 -4.65 -2.95
CA GLU A 160 -6.46 -4.64 -2.53
C GLU A 160 -5.77 -5.96 -2.84
N LYS A 161 -6.45 -7.09 -2.61
CA LYS A 161 -5.92 -8.42 -2.93
C LYS A 161 -5.73 -8.60 -4.44
N GLU A 162 -6.72 -8.21 -5.24
CA GLU A 162 -6.59 -8.22 -6.71
C GLU A 162 -5.44 -7.34 -7.19
N ASN A 163 -5.27 -6.16 -6.61
CA ASN A 163 -4.15 -5.29 -6.92
C ASN A 163 -2.81 -5.96 -6.56
N SER A 164 -2.67 -6.50 -5.34
CA SER A 164 -1.48 -7.20 -4.91
C SER A 164 -1.12 -8.36 -5.84
N ASP A 165 -2.09 -9.20 -6.22
CA ASP A 165 -1.87 -10.34 -7.11
C ASP A 165 -1.40 -9.89 -8.50
N ARG A 166 -1.92 -8.77 -9.02
CA ARG A 166 -1.45 -8.18 -10.28
C ARG A 166 -0.03 -7.62 -10.17
N LEU A 167 0.33 -6.99 -9.04
CA LEU A 167 1.68 -6.48 -8.82
C LEU A 167 2.71 -7.60 -8.70
N GLU A 168 2.37 -8.70 -8.00
CA GLU A 168 3.20 -9.90 -7.96
C GLU A 168 3.37 -10.54 -9.34
N TRP A 169 2.29 -10.58 -10.13
CA TRP A 169 2.38 -11.04 -11.51
C TRP A 169 3.35 -10.16 -12.32
N ILE A 170 3.24 -8.83 -12.24
CA ILE A 170 4.15 -7.90 -12.93
C ILE A 170 5.61 -8.11 -12.47
N GLN A 171 5.84 -8.29 -11.16
CA GLN A 171 7.15 -8.54 -10.60
C GLN A 171 7.84 -9.78 -11.21
N ALA A 172 7.07 -10.84 -11.43
CA ALA A 172 7.59 -12.10 -12.00
C ALA A 172 7.74 -12.09 -13.53
N HIS A 173 7.07 -11.16 -14.24
CA HIS A 173 6.97 -11.17 -15.71
C HIS A 173 7.60 -9.96 -16.40
N VAL A 174 8.05 -8.95 -15.65
CA VAL A 174 8.65 -7.73 -16.21
C VAL A 174 10.11 -7.58 -15.76
N GLN A 175 11.03 -7.67 -16.72
CA GLN A 175 12.45 -7.44 -16.50
C GLN A 175 12.79 -5.94 -16.54
N CYS A 176 13.21 -5.39 -15.41
CA CYS A 176 13.60 -3.98 -15.27
C CYS A 176 15.13 -3.84 -15.15
N GLU A 177 15.84 -4.02 -16.26
CA GLU A 177 17.30 -3.88 -16.30
C GLU A 177 17.74 -2.40 -16.44
N GLY A 178 18.90 -2.07 -15.86
CA GLY A 178 19.50 -0.73 -16.00
C GLY A 178 18.95 0.33 -15.04
N LEU A 179 18.11 -0.07 -14.08
CA LEU A 179 17.79 0.76 -12.92
C LEU A 179 18.96 0.74 -11.93
N ALA A 180 19.20 1.87 -11.25
CA ALA A 180 20.19 1.95 -10.17
C ALA A 180 19.77 1.14 -8.92
N GLU A 181 18.46 0.87 -8.80
CA GLU A 181 17.82 0.23 -7.66
C GLU A 181 16.88 -0.87 -8.14
N GLN A 182 16.63 -1.86 -7.27
CA GLN A 182 15.70 -2.94 -7.58
C GLN A 182 14.26 -2.46 -7.41
N LEU A 183 13.52 -2.39 -8.52
CA LEU A 183 12.10 -2.06 -8.47
C LEU A 183 11.28 -3.23 -7.91
N ILE A 184 10.74 -3.03 -6.70
CA ILE A 184 9.75 -3.92 -6.08
C ILE A 184 8.37 -3.33 -6.36
N PHE A 185 7.55 -3.99 -7.18
CA PHE A 185 6.24 -3.45 -7.58
C PHE A 185 5.23 -3.44 -6.42
N ASN A 186 5.16 -4.52 -5.65
CA ASN A 186 4.25 -4.66 -4.52
C ASN A 186 4.83 -4.03 -3.24
N SER A 187 5.06 -2.72 -3.27
CA SER A 187 5.64 -1.96 -2.15
C SER A 187 4.89 -0.66 -1.90
N LEU A 188 5.28 0.05 -0.84
CA LEU A 188 4.88 1.44 -0.63
C LEU A 188 5.58 2.33 -1.67
N THR A 189 4.88 3.39 -2.06
CA THR A 189 5.43 4.50 -2.84
C THR A 189 5.99 5.58 -1.92
N ASN A 190 6.76 6.51 -2.48
CA ASN A 190 7.37 7.61 -1.73
C ASN A 190 6.39 8.54 -0.99
N CYS A 191 5.16 8.67 -1.47
CA CYS A 191 4.17 9.55 -0.82
C CYS A 191 2.69 9.18 -0.99
N LEU A 192 2.34 8.19 -1.81
CA LEU A 192 0.94 7.85 -2.15
C LEU A 192 0.42 6.60 -1.42
N GLY A 193 1.17 6.07 -0.45
CA GLY A 193 0.88 4.80 0.20
C GLY A 193 1.21 3.61 -0.70
N PRO A 194 0.49 2.47 -0.58
CA PRO A 194 0.74 1.27 -1.39
C PRO A 194 0.65 1.54 -2.90
N ARG A 195 1.54 0.92 -3.69
CA ARG A 195 1.47 1.00 -5.15
C ARG A 195 0.18 0.34 -5.65
N LYS A 196 -0.45 0.97 -6.64
CA LYS A 196 -1.69 0.48 -7.26
C LYS A 196 -1.54 0.46 -8.77
N LEU A 197 -1.88 -0.65 -9.41
CA LEU A 197 -2.01 -0.72 -10.87
C LEU A 197 -3.35 -0.10 -11.28
N LEU A 198 -3.29 1.06 -11.94
CA LEU A 198 -4.47 1.84 -12.36
C LEU A 198 -4.95 1.46 -13.77
N HIS A 199 -4.02 1.04 -14.63
CA HIS A 199 -4.33 0.63 -15.99
C HIS A 199 -3.18 -0.18 -16.62
N SER A 200 -3.52 -1.05 -17.56
CA SER A 200 -2.55 -1.75 -18.40
C SER A 200 -3.15 -1.99 -19.78
N GLY A 201 -2.32 -1.99 -20.81
CA GLY A 201 -2.82 -2.16 -22.17
C GLY A 201 -1.75 -1.94 -23.25
N LYS A 202 -2.12 -2.29 -24.48
CA LYS A 202 -1.27 -2.11 -25.65
C LYS A 202 -1.19 -0.63 -26.04
N LEU A 203 0.01 -0.19 -26.39
CA LEU A 203 0.31 1.15 -26.86
C LEU A 203 1.27 1.05 -28.05
N PHE A 204 1.15 1.95 -29.02
CA PHE A 204 2.02 1.99 -30.19
C PHE A 204 2.75 3.33 -30.26
N LYS A 205 4.04 3.33 -30.58
CA LYS A 205 4.72 4.59 -30.89
C LYS A 205 4.20 5.15 -32.21
N ALA A 206 3.64 6.36 -32.22
CA ALA A 206 3.01 6.89 -33.44
C ALA A 206 3.95 6.97 -34.65
N LYS A 207 5.22 7.35 -34.45
CA LYS A 207 6.20 7.50 -35.55
C LYS A 207 6.72 6.17 -36.12
N SER A 208 6.90 5.14 -35.28
CA SER A 208 7.57 3.89 -35.68
C SER A 208 6.64 2.68 -35.68
N ASN A 209 5.38 2.88 -35.27
CA ASN A 209 4.38 1.86 -35.00
C ASN A 209 4.86 0.70 -34.10
N LYS A 210 5.90 0.93 -33.29
CA LYS A 210 6.44 -0.10 -32.39
C LYS A 210 5.41 -0.39 -31.30
N GLU A 211 4.98 -1.65 -31.21
CA GLU A 211 4.12 -2.13 -30.13
C GLU A 211 4.88 -2.11 -28.80
N LEU A 212 4.20 -1.59 -27.78
CA LEU A 212 4.60 -1.51 -26.40
C LEU A 212 3.43 -2.00 -25.54
N HIS A 213 3.73 -2.40 -24.31
CA HIS A 213 2.72 -2.62 -23.28
C HIS A 213 2.95 -1.62 -22.15
N GLY A 214 1.93 -0.83 -21.83
CA GLY A 214 1.97 0.13 -20.74
C GLY A 214 1.42 -0.47 -19.46
N PHE A 215 2.07 -0.19 -18.33
CA PHE A 215 1.55 -0.41 -16.99
C PHE A 215 1.54 0.94 -16.25
N LEU A 216 0.35 1.47 -16.00
CA LEU A 216 0.17 2.71 -15.25
C LEU A 216 -0.04 2.36 -13.78
N PHE A 217 0.89 2.82 -12.94
CA PHE A 217 0.76 2.80 -11.50
C PHE A 217 0.30 4.16 -10.98
N ASN A 218 0.04 4.28 -9.69
CA ASN A 218 -0.29 5.55 -9.06
C ASN A 218 0.91 6.50 -8.96
N ASP A 219 2.14 6.01 -9.02
CA ASP A 219 3.38 6.78 -8.90
C ASP A 219 4.14 6.96 -10.24
N PHE A 220 4.11 5.97 -11.14
CA PHE A 220 4.77 6.05 -12.45
C PHE A 220 4.04 5.31 -13.57
N LEU A 221 4.38 5.63 -14.82
CA LEU A 221 4.04 4.87 -16.02
C LEU A 221 5.27 4.06 -16.49
N LEU A 222 5.11 2.74 -16.57
CA LEU A 222 6.12 1.83 -17.11
C LEU A 222 5.74 1.42 -18.54
N LEU A 223 6.65 1.67 -19.49
CA LEU A 223 6.53 1.18 -20.86
C LEU A 223 7.44 -0.04 -21.04
N THR A 224 6.90 -1.11 -21.62
CA THR A 224 7.61 -2.37 -21.87
C THR A 224 7.48 -2.80 -23.31
N HIS A 225 8.34 -3.72 -23.76
CA HIS A 225 8.09 -4.52 -24.95
C HIS A 225 7.99 -5.99 -24.56
N MET A 226 7.20 -6.74 -25.31
CA MET A 226 7.08 -8.19 -25.12
C MET A 226 8.31 -8.90 -25.70
N VAL A 227 8.87 -9.85 -24.96
CA VAL A 227 10.07 -10.62 -25.35
C VAL A 227 9.71 -12.04 -25.80
N LYS A 228 8.75 -12.68 -25.14
CA LYS A 228 8.28 -14.04 -25.47
C LYS A 228 6.76 -14.15 -25.30
N GLN A 229 6.10 -14.79 -26.27
CA GLN A 229 4.71 -15.22 -26.19
C GLN A 229 4.61 -16.68 -26.66
N PHE A 230 4.32 -17.60 -25.75
CA PHE A 230 3.83 -18.93 -26.15
C PHE A 230 2.31 -18.84 -26.32
N ALA A 231 1.81 -19.29 -27.46
CA ALA A 231 0.44 -19.04 -27.90
C ALA A 231 -0.61 -19.60 -26.92
N VAL A 232 -1.53 -18.74 -26.48
CA VAL A 232 -2.93 -19.10 -26.27
C VAL A 232 -3.78 -17.98 -26.89
N SER A 233 -4.71 -18.39 -27.75
CA SER A 233 -5.57 -17.55 -28.57
C SER A 233 -6.61 -16.76 -27.76
N SER A 234 -6.88 -15.56 -28.27
CA SER A 234 -8.04 -14.68 -28.07
C SER A 234 -8.32 -14.09 -26.69
N GLY A 235 -8.48 -12.76 -26.70
CA GLY A 235 -9.13 -11.97 -25.65
C GLY A 235 -8.15 -11.23 -24.75
N SER A 236 -8.34 -9.92 -24.63
CA SER A 236 -7.64 -8.98 -23.76
C SER A 236 -7.73 -9.29 -22.25
N GLU A 237 -8.21 -10.47 -21.84
CA GLU A 237 -8.60 -10.78 -20.46
C GLU A 237 -7.67 -11.74 -19.70
N LYS A 238 -6.57 -12.23 -20.28
CA LYS A 238 -5.71 -13.20 -19.57
C LYS A 238 -4.25 -12.80 -19.41
N LEU A 239 -3.92 -11.51 -19.49
CA LEU A 239 -2.55 -11.07 -19.19
C LEU A 239 -2.11 -11.52 -17.79
N PHE A 240 -2.91 -11.21 -16.77
CA PHE A 240 -2.64 -11.53 -15.37
C PHE A 240 -3.10 -12.95 -14.96
N SER A 241 -3.35 -13.83 -15.93
CA SER A 241 -3.69 -15.23 -15.63
C SER A 241 -2.44 -15.98 -15.18
N SER A 242 -2.58 -16.91 -14.23
CA SER A 242 -1.51 -17.82 -13.80
C SER A 242 -0.96 -18.68 -14.94
N LYS A 243 -1.70 -18.83 -16.05
CA LYS A 243 -1.28 -19.56 -17.26
C LYS A 243 -0.57 -18.68 -18.29
N SER A 244 -0.50 -17.37 -18.06
CA SER A 244 0.15 -16.43 -18.95
C SER A 244 1.66 -16.58 -18.81
N ASN A 245 2.31 -17.03 -19.88
CA ASN A 245 3.78 -17.10 -19.98
C ASN A 245 4.38 -15.85 -20.66
N ALA A 246 3.62 -14.75 -20.69
CA ALA A 246 4.02 -13.52 -21.33
C ALA A 246 5.18 -12.87 -20.56
N GLN A 247 6.33 -12.69 -21.21
CA GLN A 247 7.49 -12.05 -20.61
C GLN A 247 7.74 -10.70 -21.25
N PHE A 248 7.96 -9.68 -20.43
CA PHE A 248 8.15 -8.30 -20.83
C PHE A 248 9.51 -7.80 -20.36
N LYS A 249 10.06 -6.84 -21.11
CA LYS A 249 11.26 -6.11 -20.73
C LYS A 249 11.00 -4.61 -20.79
N MET A 250 11.51 -3.90 -19.80
CA MET A 250 11.42 -2.45 -19.70
C MET A 250 11.96 -1.81 -20.97
N TYR A 251 11.18 -0.91 -21.58
CA TYR A 251 11.58 -0.21 -22.80
C TYR A 251 12.48 0.98 -22.49
N LYS A 252 12.15 1.74 -21.45
CA LYS A 252 12.88 2.91 -20.95
C LYS A 252 12.60 3.07 -19.45
N MET A 253 13.40 3.93 -18.79
CA MET A 253 13.17 4.36 -17.40
C MET A 253 11.69 4.68 -17.15
N PRO A 254 11.13 4.27 -16.00
CA PRO A 254 9.77 4.62 -15.61
C PRO A 254 9.55 6.14 -15.66
N ILE A 255 8.35 6.53 -16.09
CA ILE A 255 7.96 7.92 -16.26
C ILE A 255 7.17 8.33 -15.01
N PHE A 256 7.79 9.07 -14.10
CA PHE A 256 7.15 9.45 -12.83
C PHE A 256 6.04 10.47 -13.05
N LEU A 257 4.89 10.26 -12.40
CA LEU A 257 3.69 11.03 -12.71
C LEU A 257 3.70 12.44 -12.11
N ASN A 258 4.54 12.72 -11.12
CA ASN A 258 4.74 14.07 -10.59
C ASN A 258 5.49 15.00 -11.57
N GLU A 259 6.05 14.46 -12.66
CA GLU A 259 6.81 15.19 -13.68
C GLU A 259 6.20 15.06 -15.09
N VAL A 260 4.93 14.63 -15.17
CA VAL A 260 4.22 14.36 -16.43
C VAL A 260 3.20 15.43 -16.76
N LEU A 261 3.16 15.82 -18.04
CA LEU A 261 2.05 16.54 -18.64
C LEU A 261 1.48 15.73 -19.81
N VAL A 262 0.19 15.43 -19.74
CA VAL A 262 -0.53 14.74 -20.83
C VAL A 262 -1.23 15.77 -21.71
N LYS A 263 -1.03 15.68 -23.02
CA LYS A 263 -1.67 16.54 -24.01
C LYS A 263 -2.37 15.70 -25.07
N LEU A 264 -3.59 16.09 -25.41
CA LEU A 264 -4.25 15.62 -26.62
C LEU A 264 -3.61 16.32 -27.85
N PRO A 265 -3.80 15.76 -29.06
CA PRO A 265 -3.42 16.46 -30.30
C PRO A 265 -4.04 17.86 -30.34
N THR A 266 -3.40 18.78 -31.07
CA THR A 266 -3.79 20.20 -31.16
C THR A 266 -5.22 20.41 -31.67
N ASP A 267 -5.78 19.40 -32.36
CA ASP A 267 -7.18 19.36 -32.78
C ASP A 267 -7.98 18.36 -31.91
N PRO A 268 -8.81 18.83 -30.96
CA PRO A 268 -9.66 17.98 -30.13
C PRO A 268 -10.73 17.20 -30.92
N SER A 269 -11.03 17.61 -32.16
CA SER A 269 -11.97 16.93 -33.06
C SER A 269 -11.32 15.81 -33.88
N SER A 270 -10.01 15.60 -33.74
CA SER A 270 -9.30 14.51 -34.39
C SER A 270 -9.77 13.14 -33.86
N ASP A 271 -10.26 12.32 -34.79
CA ASP A 271 -10.58 10.90 -34.58
C ASP A 271 -9.31 10.03 -34.42
N GLU A 272 -8.12 10.63 -34.40
CA GLU A 272 -6.89 9.86 -34.22
C GLU A 272 -6.75 9.35 -32.77
N PRO A 273 -6.52 8.04 -32.57
CA PRO A 273 -6.33 7.46 -31.25
C PRO A 273 -4.91 7.75 -30.71
N VAL A 274 -4.45 9.00 -30.78
CA VAL A 274 -3.09 9.44 -30.42
C VAL A 274 -3.11 10.42 -29.25
N PHE A 275 -2.12 10.34 -28.37
CA PHE A 275 -1.89 11.30 -27.29
C PHE A 275 -0.39 11.51 -27.02
N HIS A 276 -0.08 12.60 -26.33
CA HIS A 276 1.29 12.99 -26.00
C HIS A 276 1.54 12.98 -24.49
N ILE A 277 2.68 12.44 -24.08
CA ILE A 277 3.19 12.55 -22.72
C ILE A 277 4.49 13.36 -22.77
N SER A 278 4.51 14.51 -22.11
CA SER A 278 5.72 15.30 -21.89
C SER A 278 6.25 14.98 -20.50
N HIS A 279 7.52 14.60 -20.40
CA HIS A 279 8.21 14.29 -19.15
C HIS A 279 9.62 14.88 -19.18
N ILE A 280 9.88 15.88 -18.34
CA ILE A 280 11.09 16.72 -18.31
C ILE A 280 11.61 17.02 -19.73
N ASP A 281 12.62 16.28 -20.19
CA ASP A 281 13.32 16.51 -21.47
C ASP A 281 12.84 15.60 -22.62
N ARG A 282 11.70 14.92 -22.47
CA ARG A 282 11.22 13.93 -23.44
C ARG A 282 9.73 14.06 -23.72
N VAL A 283 9.38 13.94 -24.99
CA VAL A 283 7.98 13.83 -25.44
C VAL A 283 7.76 12.45 -26.06
N TYR A 284 6.77 11.74 -25.55
CA TYR A 284 6.29 10.47 -26.08
C TYR A 284 5.01 10.71 -26.86
N THR A 285 4.97 10.32 -28.13
CA THR A 285 3.74 10.28 -28.93
C THR A 285 3.27 8.84 -29.03
N LEU A 286 2.16 8.53 -28.38
CA LEU A 286 1.61 7.19 -28.24
C LEU A 286 0.25 7.10 -28.93
N ARG A 287 -0.02 5.96 -29.53
CA ARG A 287 -1.26 5.61 -30.22
C ARG A 287 -1.90 4.40 -29.52
N THR A 288 -3.21 4.41 -29.33
CA THR A 288 -4.02 3.29 -28.83
C THR A 288 -4.75 2.60 -29.98
N ASP A 289 -5.46 1.52 -29.68
CA ASP A 289 -6.27 0.79 -30.67
C ASP A 289 -7.50 1.61 -31.11
N ASN A 290 -8.07 2.39 -30.19
CA ASN A 290 -9.25 3.21 -30.45
C ASN A 290 -9.29 4.46 -29.56
N ILE A 291 -10.23 5.36 -29.86
CA ILE A 291 -10.43 6.65 -29.18
C ILE A 291 -10.84 6.46 -27.71
N ASN A 292 -11.58 5.39 -27.38
CA ASN A 292 -12.00 5.13 -26.01
C ASN A 292 -10.80 4.78 -25.13
N GLU A 293 -9.90 3.92 -25.61
CA GLU A 293 -8.63 3.60 -24.95
C GLU A 293 -7.75 4.85 -24.81
N ARG A 294 -7.63 5.68 -25.86
CA ARG A 294 -6.90 6.95 -25.79
C ARG A 294 -7.43 7.79 -24.63
N THR A 295 -8.75 7.95 -24.57
CA THR A 295 -9.43 8.77 -23.56
C THR A 295 -9.23 8.18 -22.16
N ALA A 296 -9.32 6.86 -22.00
CA ALA A 296 -9.09 6.17 -20.73
C ALA A 296 -7.64 6.36 -20.24
N TRP A 297 -6.64 6.17 -21.10
CA TRP A 297 -5.23 6.43 -20.76
C TRP A 297 -5.00 7.88 -20.34
N VAL A 298 -5.49 8.84 -21.12
CA VAL A 298 -5.32 10.28 -20.84
C VAL A 298 -5.97 10.66 -19.50
N GLN A 299 -7.21 10.25 -19.27
CA GLN A 299 -7.92 10.55 -18.02
C GLN A 299 -7.21 9.95 -16.80
N LYS A 300 -6.80 8.68 -16.88
CA LYS A 300 -6.16 7.99 -15.75
C LYS A 300 -4.78 8.53 -15.44
N ILE A 301 -3.95 8.81 -16.46
CA ILE A 301 -2.62 9.41 -16.24
C ILE A 301 -2.79 10.81 -15.63
N LYS A 302 -3.71 11.62 -16.16
CA LYS A 302 -3.96 12.97 -15.63
C LYS A 302 -4.42 12.94 -14.18
N ALA A 303 -5.43 12.13 -13.85
CA ALA A 303 -5.93 11.99 -12.49
C ALA A 303 -4.85 11.50 -11.51
N ALA A 304 -4.04 10.52 -11.92
CA ALA A 304 -2.96 10.00 -11.08
C ALA A 304 -1.83 11.02 -10.88
N SER A 305 -1.46 11.76 -11.92
CA SER A 305 -0.48 12.85 -11.86
C SER A 305 -0.95 13.99 -10.95
N GLU A 306 -2.19 14.44 -11.09
CA GLU A 306 -2.79 15.46 -10.22
C GLU A 306 -2.81 15.01 -8.76
N GLN A 307 -3.24 13.77 -8.49
CA GLN A 307 -3.22 13.19 -7.16
C GLN A 307 -1.80 13.14 -6.57
N TYR A 308 -0.80 12.77 -7.37
CA TYR A 308 0.58 12.73 -6.92
C TYR A 308 1.03 14.14 -6.51
N ILE A 309 0.93 15.11 -7.41
CA ILE A 309 1.36 16.49 -7.19
C ILE A 309 0.67 17.10 -5.97
N ASP A 310 -0.64 16.93 -5.82
CA ASP A 310 -1.40 17.44 -4.68
C ASP A 310 -0.95 16.81 -3.35
N THR A 311 -0.62 15.52 -3.35
CA THR A 311 -0.17 14.81 -2.16
C THR A 311 1.22 15.28 -1.72
N GLU A 312 2.15 15.43 -2.67
CA GLU A 312 3.48 16.00 -2.39
C GLU A 312 3.38 17.45 -1.90
N LYS A 313 2.53 18.26 -2.53
CA LYS A 313 2.29 19.65 -2.12
C LYS A 313 1.80 19.72 -0.67
N LYS A 314 0.78 18.92 -0.31
CA LYS A 314 0.27 18.84 1.07
C LYS A 314 1.33 18.38 2.06
N LYS A 315 2.18 17.40 1.69
CA LYS A 315 3.29 16.93 2.54
C LYS A 315 4.32 18.04 2.76
N ARG A 316 4.67 18.78 1.71
CA ARG A 316 5.60 19.91 1.76
C ARG A 316 5.06 21.09 2.59
N GLU A 317 3.78 21.41 2.43
CA GLU A 317 3.11 22.47 3.22
C GLU A 317 3.09 22.12 4.71
N LYS A 318 2.76 20.88 5.07
CA LYS A 318 2.82 20.40 6.47
C LYS A 318 4.26 20.51 7.03
N ALA A 319 5.26 20.10 6.26
CA ALA A 319 6.65 20.21 6.65
C ALA A 319 7.10 21.67 6.82
N TYR A 320 6.67 22.57 5.93
CA TYR A 320 6.95 24.00 6.02
C TYR A 320 6.28 24.65 7.24
N GLN A 321 5.00 24.34 7.48
CA GLN A 321 4.28 24.83 8.66
C GLN A 321 4.98 24.40 9.95
N ALA A 322 5.42 23.14 10.04
CA ALA A 322 6.19 22.63 11.17
C ALA A 322 7.53 23.39 11.37
N ARG A 323 8.21 23.77 10.29
CA ARG A 323 9.49 24.52 10.34
C ARG A 323 9.33 26.03 10.60
N SER A 324 8.20 26.63 10.22
CA SER A 324 7.98 28.09 10.28
C SER A 324 7.67 28.64 11.69
N GLN A 325 7.51 27.77 12.69
CA GLN A 325 7.37 28.22 14.07
C GLN A 325 8.61 28.98 14.51
N LYS A 326 8.46 30.25 14.92
CA LYS A 326 9.56 31.10 15.41
C LYS A 326 10.29 30.39 16.56
N THR A 327 11.53 29.98 16.31
CA THR A 327 12.38 29.36 17.33
C THR A 327 13.08 30.44 18.15
N SER A 328 12.44 30.89 19.24
CA SER A 328 13.17 31.44 20.38
C SER A 328 13.71 30.28 21.23
N GLY A 329 14.94 30.41 21.73
CA GLY A 329 15.56 29.39 22.55
C GLY A 329 16.48 29.99 23.60
N ILE A 330 16.91 29.17 24.55
CA ILE A 330 17.89 29.51 25.61
C ILE A 330 19.34 29.36 25.13
N GLY A 331 19.56 28.95 23.89
CA GLY A 331 20.87 28.77 23.29
C GLY A 331 20.80 28.25 21.86
N ARG A 332 21.99 28.01 21.29
CA ARG A 332 22.20 27.39 19.99
C ARG A 332 23.13 26.19 20.09
N LEU A 333 22.86 25.16 19.31
CA LEU A 333 23.73 24.01 19.11
C LEU A 333 24.16 23.96 17.65
N MET A 334 25.45 24.13 17.40
CA MET A 334 26.05 23.89 16.09
C MET A 334 26.42 22.41 15.97
N VAL A 335 25.97 21.77 14.89
CA VAL A 335 26.23 20.36 14.60
C VAL A 335 26.94 20.26 13.26
N HIS A 336 28.12 19.66 13.26
CA HIS A 336 28.89 19.35 12.06
C HIS A 336 28.94 17.84 11.86
N VAL A 337 28.16 17.35 10.89
CA VAL A 337 28.15 15.94 10.48
C VAL A 337 29.28 15.74 9.47
N ILE A 338 30.36 15.11 9.90
CA ILE A 338 31.60 14.98 9.13
C ILE A 338 31.45 13.86 8.11
N GLU A 339 31.31 12.64 8.61
CA GLU A 339 31.20 11.42 7.82
C GLU A 339 30.46 10.32 8.57
N ALA A 340 30.04 9.28 7.86
CA ALA A 340 29.70 8.00 8.45
C ALA A 340 30.60 6.91 7.86
N THR A 341 30.72 5.78 8.54
CA THR A 341 31.53 4.63 8.12
C THR A 341 30.80 3.32 8.40
N GLU A 342 31.06 2.32 7.56
CA GLU A 342 30.53 0.95 7.72
C GLU A 342 29.00 0.89 7.79
N LEU A 343 28.32 1.78 7.04
CA LEU A 343 26.87 1.73 6.93
C LEU A 343 26.41 0.39 6.34
N LYS A 344 25.21 -0.04 6.71
CA LYS A 344 24.54 -1.21 6.14
C LYS A 344 24.39 -1.04 4.62
N ALA A 345 24.75 -2.06 3.85
CA ALA A 345 24.47 -2.12 2.42
C ALA A 345 23.00 -2.49 2.18
N CYS A 346 22.30 -1.71 1.36
CA CYS A 346 20.89 -1.97 0.99
C CYS A 346 20.70 -2.29 -0.49
N LYS A 347 21.72 -2.10 -1.34
CA LYS A 347 21.62 -2.32 -2.79
C LYS A 347 22.31 -3.62 -3.24
N PRO A 348 21.88 -4.22 -4.37
CA PRO A 348 22.49 -5.44 -4.92
C PRO A 348 23.99 -5.33 -5.21
N ASN A 349 24.50 -4.12 -5.47
CA ASN A 349 25.94 -3.85 -5.67
C ASN A 349 26.75 -3.84 -4.35
N GLY A 350 26.11 -4.10 -3.20
CA GLY A 350 26.74 -4.06 -1.89
C GLY A 350 27.04 -2.64 -1.38
N LYS A 351 26.39 -1.61 -1.93
CA LYS A 351 26.51 -0.21 -1.52
C LYS A 351 25.15 0.35 -1.10
N SER A 352 25.14 1.64 -0.78
CA SER A 352 23.97 2.44 -0.44
C SER A 352 24.17 3.86 -1.00
N ASN A 353 23.08 4.62 -1.13
CA ASN A 353 23.06 6.05 -1.42
C ASN A 353 22.71 6.86 -0.15
N PRO A 354 23.62 6.96 0.85
CA PRO A 354 23.28 7.46 2.17
C PRO A 354 23.10 8.99 2.22
N TYR A 355 22.17 9.41 3.07
CA TYR A 355 22.07 10.76 3.61
C TYR A 355 21.74 10.73 5.11
N CYS A 356 21.95 11.84 5.79
CA CYS A 356 21.66 12.00 7.21
C CYS A 356 20.56 13.04 7.39
N GLU A 357 19.51 12.68 8.13
CA GLU A 357 18.60 13.63 8.74
C GLU A 357 19.06 13.93 10.17
N VAL A 358 19.20 15.21 10.50
CA VAL A 358 19.53 15.70 11.85
C VAL A 358 18.32 16.44 12.38
N SER A 359 17.76 16.01 13.49
CA SER A 359 16.55 16.60 14.07
C SER A 359 16.64 16.87 15.57
N MET A 360 15.93 17.89 16.04
CA MET A 360 15.78 18.23 17.46
C MET A 360 14.43 18.92 17.67
N GLY A 361 13.49 18.19 18.26
CA GLY A 361 12.09 18.62 18.36
C GLY A 361 11.49 18.85 16.97
N SER A 362 10.99 20.07 16.71
CA SER A 362 10.39 20.45 15.41
C SER A 362 11.40 20.91 14.36
N GLN A 363 12.69 21.02 14.70
CA GLN A 363 13.75 21.44 13.80
C GLN A 363 14.36 20.20 13.13
N SER A 364 14.54 20.23 11.80
CA SER A 364 15.19 19.16 11.05
C SER A 364 15.98 19.71 9.86
N PHE A 365 17.16 19.13 9.62
CA PHE A 365 18.05 19.40 8.50
C PHE A 365 18.47 18.09 7.84
N THR A 366 18.75 18.12 6.55
CA THR A 366 19.11 16.92 5.79
C THR A 366 20.38 17.17 4.98
N THR A 367 21.33 16.25 5.03
CA THR A 367 22.53 16.31 4.20
C THR A 367 22.20 15.99 2.74
N ARG A 368 23.15 16.25 1.83
CA ARG A 368 23.07 15.71 0.47
C ARG A 368 23.19 14.19 0.48
N THR A 369 22.49 13.54 -0.44
CA THR A 369 22.69 12.12 -0.74
C THR A 369 24.01 11.92 -1.47
N LEU A 370 24.82 10.96 -1.04
CA LEU A 370 26.03 10.53 -1.76
C LEU A 370 25.78 9.16 -2.36
N GLN A 371 26.25 8.92 -3.59
CA GLN A 371 25.96 7.68 -4.32
C GLN A 371 26.98 6.57 -4.02
N ASP A 372 26.49 5.33 -4.02
CA ASP A 372 27.27 4.08 -3.99
C ASP A 372 28.41 4.03 -2.96
N THR A 373 28.13 4.45 -1.72
CA THR A 373 29.11 4.48 -0.64
C THR A 373 28.53 4.01 0.70
N LEU A 374 29.33 3.26 1.46
CA LEU A 374 29.06 2.91 2.86
C LEU A 374 29.83 3.79 3.84
N SER A 375 30.66 4.70 3.31
CA SER A 375 31.48 5.63 4.09
C SER A 375 31.34 7.07 3.56
N PRO A 376 30.13 7.66 3.63
CA PRO A 376 29.86 8.99 3.08
C PRO A 376 30.58 10.10 3.86
N LYS A 377 31.16 11.08 3.15
CA LYS A 377 31.76 12.28 3.73
C LYS A 377 30.94 13.51 3.37
N TRP A 378 30.08 13.95 4.28
CA TRP A 378 29.15 15.06 4.02
C TRP A 378 29.77 16.43 4.31
N ASN A 379 30.54 16.55 5.41
CA ASN A 379 31.03 17.83 5.93
C ASN A 379 29.91 18.88 6.00
N PHE A 380 28.79 18.50 6.61
CA PHE A 380 27.55 19.28 6.64
C PHE A 380 27.38 19.98 7.99
N ASN A 381 27.11 21.28 7.97
CA ASN A 381 26.90 22.09 9.17
C ASN A 381 25.43 22.53 9.26
N CYS A 382 24.85 22.42 10.46
CA CYS A 382 23.53 22.96 10.76
C CYS A 382 23.48 23.53 12.18
N GLN A 383 22.50 24.39 12.43
CA GLN A 383 22.30 25.07 13.70
C GLN A 383 20.90 24.79 14.22
N PHE A 384 20.80 24.43 15.50
CA PHE A 384 19.55 24.28 16.23
C PHE A 384 19.43 25.34 17.31
N PHE A 385 18.21 25.81 17.57
CA PHE A 385 17.88 26.57 18.77
C PHE A 385 17.39 25.63 19.87
N ILE A 386 17.92 25.80 21.08
CA ILE A 386 17.61 24.95 22.23
C ILE A 386 16.42 25.57 22.96
N LYS A 387 15.34 24.81 23.11
CA LYS A 387 14.17 25.23 23.87
C LYS A 387 14.31 24.84 25.33
N ASP A 388 14.73 23.60 25.58
CA ASP A 388 14.90 23.05 26.92
C ASP A 388 16.13 22.13 26.93
N LEU A 389 17.11 22.49 27.76
CA LEU A 389 18.37 21.76 27.82
C LEU A 389 18.22 20.30 28.28
N TYR A 390 17.24 20.02 29.13
CA TYR A 390 17.03 18.71 29.75
C TYR A 390 16.07 17.83 28.94
N GLN A 391 15.17 18.43 28.16
CA GLN A 391 14.21 17.72 27.33
C GLN A 391 14.64 17.59 25.86
N ASP A 392 15.42 18.53 25.34
CA ASP A 392 15.86 18.47 23.94
C ASP A 392 16.85 17.32 23.73
N VAL A 393 16.57 16.51 22.72
CA VAL A 393 17.39 15.39 22.26
C VAL A 393 17.71 15.60 20.79
N LEU A 394 19.00 15.59 20.45
CA LEU A 394 19.46 15.61 19.08
C LEU A 394 19.40 14.18 18.53
N CYS A 395 18.72 13.98 17.40
CA CYS A 395 18.66 12.71 16.70
C CYS A 395 19.39 12.83 15.36
N LEU A 396 20.31 11.91 15.09
CA LEU A 396 20.91 11.73 13.77
C LEU A 396 20.42 10.40 13.21
N THR A 397 19.68 10.45 12.12
CA THR A 397 19.13 9.28 11.44
C THR A 397 19.70 9.16 10.04
N MET A 398 20.24 7.98 9.71
CA MET A 398 20.80 7.70 8.39
C MET A 398 19.77 6.96 7.55
N PHE A 399 19.70 7.33 6.27
CA PHE A 399 18.79 6.73 5.31
C PHE A 399 19.51 6.45 3.99
N ASP A 400 19.16 5.35 3.32
CA ASP A 400 19.50 5.09 1.92
C ASP A 400 18.38 5.64 1.04
N ARG A 401 18.72 6.52 0.11
CA ARG A 401 17.73 7.11 -0.78
C ARG A 401 17.25 6.07 -1.82
N ASP A 402 15.94 5.92 -1.90
CA ASP A 402 15.26 5.06 -2.88
C ASP A 402 14.28 5.85 -3.76
N GLN A 403 14.32 5.57 -5.07
CA GLN A 403 13.58 6.31 -6.07
C GLN A 403 12.11 5.88 -6.16
N PHE A 404 11.81 4.62 -5.85
CA PHE A 404 10.51 4.01 -6.10
C PHE A 404 9.72 3.73 -4.81
N SER A 405 10.39 3.71 -3.67
CA SER A 405 9.83 3.35 -2.37
C SER A 405 10.43 4.21 -1.27
N PRO A 406 9.82 4.24 -0.07
CA PRO A 406 10.39 4.99 1.05
C PRO A 406 11.84 4.60 1.34
N ASP A 407 12.65 5.60 1.66
CA ASP A 407 14.07 5.45 1.96
C ASP A 407 14.34 4.40 3.07
N ASP A 408 15.33 3.53 2.84
CA ASP A 408 15.70 2.48 3.78
C ASP A 408 16.44 3.05 5.00
N PHE A 409 16.05 2.61 6.19
CA PHE A 409 16.71 3.01 7.43
C PHE A 409 18.11 2.37 7.56
N LEU A 410 19.12 3.22 7.76
CA LEU A 410 20.52 2.84 7.92
C LEU A 410 21.04 3.00 9.36
N GLY A 411 20.15 3.31 10.31
CA GLY A 411 20.48 3.43 11.72
C GLY A 411 20.29 4.84 12.27
N ARG A 412 20.20 4.95 13.60
CA ARG A 412 20.07 6.24 14.28
C ARG A 412 20.89 6.33 15.56
N THR A 413 21.20 7.55 15.98
CA THR A 413 21.76 7.82 17.29
C THR A 413 21.09 9.04 17.91
N GLU A 414 20.88 9.00 19.22
CA GLU A 414 20.16 10.02 19.98
C GLU A 414 21.07 10.54 21.10
N ILE A 415 21.23 11.86 21.17
CA ILE A 415 22.10 12.53 22.15
C ILE A 415 21.29 13.60 22.88
N PRO A 416 21.02 13.43 24.18
CA PRO A 416 20.43 14.49 25.01
C PRO A 416 21.34 15.73 25.04
N VAL A 417 20.78 16.92 24.86
CA VAL A 417 21.57 18.17 24.81
C VAL A 417 22.28 18.40 26.16
N ALA A 418 21.66 18.03 27.28
CA ALA A 418 22.29 18.05 28.61
C ALA A 418 23.62 17.27 28.65
N LYS A 419 23.73 16.14 27.94
CA LYS A 419 24.97 15.34 27.86
C LYS A 419 26.05 16.06 27.04
N ILE A 420 25.65 16.80 26.00
CA ILE A 420 26.57 17.64 25.21
C ILE A 420 27.14 18.76 26.09
N ARG A 421 26.30 19.42 26.91
CA ARG A 421 26.73 20.47 27.85
C ARG A 421 27.81 19.98 28.80
N THR A 422 27.53 18.92 29.55
CA THR A 422 28.44 18.42 30.60
C THR A 422 29.83 18.08 30.03
N GLU A 423 29.87 17.53 28.81
CA GLU A 423 31.14 17.19 28.18
C GLU A 423 31.87 18.43 27.63
N GLN A 424 31.14 19.41 27.08
CA GLN A 424 31.72 20.64 26.58
C GLN A 424 32.30 21.53 27.69
N GLU A 425 31.68 21.57 28.88
CA GLU A 425 32.22 22.28 30.04
C GLU A 425 33.64 21.81 30.41
N SER A 426 33.97 20.54 30.13
CA SER A 426 35.29 19.97 30.43
C SER A 426 36.35 20.19 29.36
N LYS A 427 35.97 20.33 28.08
CA LYS A 427 36.88 20.16 26.93
C LYS A 427 36.65 21.11 25.74
N GLY A 428 35.68 22.03 25.83
CA GLY A 428 35.25 22.85 24.69
C GLY A 428 34.45 22.04 23.66
N PRO A 429 34.32 22.51 22.40
CA PRO A 429 33.59 21.79 21.35
C PRO A 429 34.09 20.36 21.18
N THR A 430 33.18 19.39 21.16
CA THR A 430 33.51 17.95 21.18
C THR A 430 33.25 17.29 19.83
N THR A 431 34.17 16.45 19.37
CA THR A 431 33.97 15.58 18.20
C THR A 431 33.87 14.13 18.67
N ARG A 432 32.86 13.38 18.20
CA ARG A 432 32.56 12.02 18.64
C ARG A 432 32.24 11.10 17.49
N ARG A 433 32.76 9.86 17.54
CA ARG A 433 32.21 8.73 16.77
C ARG A 433 31.09 8.13 17.59
N LEU A 434 29.90 8.06 16.99
CA LEU A 434 28.69 7.56 17.61
C LEU A 434 28.22 6.32 16.85
N LEU A 435 27.95 5.25 17.58
CA LEU A 435 27.36 4.04 17.02
C LEU A 435 25.93 4.34 16.54
N LEU A 436 25.58 3.78 15.40
CA LEU A 436 24.21 3.74 14.93
C LEU A 436 23.49 2.53 15.55
N HIS A 437 22.33 2.77 16.13
CA HIS A 437 21.48 1.77 16.77
C HIS A 437 20.39 1.28 15.81
N GLU A 438 19.77 0.15 16.16
CA GLU A 438 18.74 -0.56 15.37
C GLU A 438 19.23 -1.12 14.03
N VAL A 439 20.54 -1.13 13.83
CA VAL A 439 21.23 -1.72 12.67
C VAL A 439 22.46 -2.51 13.13
N PRO A 440 22.92 -3.49 12.33
CA PRO A 440 24.05 -4.33 12.70
C PRO A 440 25.40 -3.62 12.63
N THR A 441 25.53 -2.58 11.79
CA THR A 441 26.78 -1.86 11.54
C THR A 441 26.51 -0.38 11.32
N GLY A 442 27.54 0.44 11.50
CA GLY A 442 27.52 1.84 11.14
C GLY A 442 27.89 2.76 12.30
N GLU A 443 28.71 3.75 11.98
CA GLU A 443 29.08 4.81 12.92
C GLU A 443 29.01 6.16 12.21
N VAL A 444 28.69 7.21 12.96
CA VAL A 444 28.69 8.59 12.47
C VAL A 444 29.67 9.45 13.26
N TRP A 445 30.48 10.24 12.56
CA TRP A 445 31.46 11.15 13.14
C TRP A 445 30.91 12.58 13.11
N VAL A 446 30.71 13.15 14.30
CA VAL A 446 29.98 14.41 14.48
C VAL A 446 30.70 15.31 15.46
N ARG A 447 30.75 16.61 15.16
CA ARG A 447 31.22 17.65 16.09
C ARG A 447 30.05 18.50 16.59
N PHE A 448 30.08 18.80 17.88
CA PHE A 448 29.09 19.62 18.59
C PHE A 448 29.76 20.86 19.17
N ASP A 449 29.10 22.01 19.01
CA ASP A 449 29.44 23.27 19.70
C ASP A 449 28.16 23.92 20.24
N LEU A 450 27.97 23.81 21.55
CA LEU A 450 26.84 24.32 22.31
C LEU A 450 27.15 25.72 22.85
N GLN A 451 26.24 26.67 22.62
CA GLN A 451 26.35 28.02 23.16
C GLN A 451 25.02 28.46 23.75
N LEU A 452 24.95 28.64 25.06
CA LEU A 452 23.77 29.17 25.73
C LEU A 452 23.75 30.69 25.61
N PHE A 453 22.57 31.27 25.43
CA PHE A 453 22.42 32.72 25.45
C PHE A 453 22.49 33.20 26.90
N GLU A 454 23.34 34.19 27.16
CA GLU A 454 23.39 34.82 28.47
C GLU A 454 22.00 35.37 28.81
N GLN A 455 21.45 34.96 29.96
CA GLN A 455 20.34 35.69 30.56
C GLN A 455 20.89 37.07 30.92
N LYS A 456 20.57 38.10 30.11
CA LYS A 456 20.70 39.47 30.56
C LYS A 456 19.88 39.58 31.84
N THR A 457 20.55 39.62 32.98
CA THR A 457 19.96 40.01 34.25
C THR A 457 19.47 41.43 34.03
N LEU A 458 18.16 41.60 33.86
CA LEU A 458 17.52 42.91 33.97
C LEU A 458 17.65 43.26 35.46
N LEU A 459 18.68 44.03 35.79
CA LEU A 459 18.85 44.70 37.08
C LEU A 459 17.73 45.71 37.30
#